data_AF-F8FES6-F1
#
_entry.id   AF-F8FES6-F1
#
_cell.length_a   1.000
_cell.length_b   1.000
_cell.length_c   1.000
_cell.angle_alpha   90.00
_cell.angle_beta   90.00
_cell.angle_gamma   90.00
#
_symmetry.space_group_name_H-M   'P 1'
#
loop_
_entity.id
_entity.type
_entity.pdbx_description
1 polymer ?
#
loop_
_entity_poly.entity_id
_entity_poly.type
_entity_poly.pdbx_seq_one_letter_code
_entity_poly.pdbx_strand_id
1 'polypeptide(L)'
;MKKTIFSLLWAAFLLIGSIVYYFEAYRPAIGPAGRGVNDSEVFGQFLYGMLQGGAVLTAALIGAAAFLRRRRSHPHPKEDGLMPHEPDDPGLAKLPPQQLEALRAAARVLDPAGIPWGLGGSALLYVRGLTGRFPNDLDLLIAEDQAPRAFELLSALGPSELRAPEEPYCTLHFRRFTLGRSSADLIAGFGIRHSAGVYRLLWRHGEALPRLPLYGTPAGIPLMSLEDWYVLYLLLPGRADKAALIEAHWRDGGPLLKDRLSETLGRPLPPAVRERVLAVCRTAGVEKSGLP
;
A
#
# COMPACT_ATOMS: atom_id res chain seq x y z
N MET A 1 27.26 28.91 14.49
CA MET A 1 28.16 29.13 13.32
C MET A 1 27.53 28.80 11.97
N LYS A 2 27.00 27.60 11.72
CA LYS A 2 26.50 27.23 10.36
C LYS A 2 25.35 28.10 9.82
N LYS A 3 24.41 28.54 10.66
CA LYS A 3 23.27 29.39 10.24
C LYS A 3 23.69 30.80 9.82
N THR A 4 24.61 31.42 10.56
CA THR A 4 25.11 32.77 10.25
C THR A 4 25.90 32.81 8.95
N ILE A 5 26.71 31.77 8.69
CA ILE A 5 27.44 31.62 7.43
C ILE A 5 26.46 31.42 6.25
N PHE A 6 25.43 30.60 6.43
CA PHE A 6 24.40 30.41 5.40
C PHE A 6 23.65 31.72 5.08
N SER A 7 23.27 32.50 6.10
CA SER A 7 22.62 33.80 5.90
C SER A 7 23.50 34.80 5.17
N LEU A 8 24.80 34.83 5.46
CA LEU A 8 25.77 35.71 4.79
C LEU A 8 25.97 35.32 3.32
N LEU A 9 26.12 34.02 3.03
CA LEU A 9 26.25 33.52 1.66
C LEU A 9 24.98 33.77 0.85
N TRP A 10 23.81 33.60 1.46
CA TRP A 10 22.53 33.87 0.81
C TRP A 10 22.30 35.36 0.53
N ALA A 11 22.68 36.24 1.47
CA ALA A 11 22.63 37.69 1.26
C ALA A 11 23.57 38.14 0.14
N ALA A 12 24.78 37.56 0.07
CA ALA A 12 25.74 37.84 -1.01
C ALA A 12 25.19 37.37 -2.38
N PHE A 13 24.55 36.21 -2.44
CA PHE A 13 23.94 35.71 -3.68
C PHE A 13 22.83 36.63 -4.19
N LEU A 14 21.94 37.12 -3.30
CA LEU A 14 20.89 38.06 -3.67
C LEU A 14 21.45 39.42 -4.14
N LEU A 15 22.52 39.91 -3.50
CA LEU A 15 23.19 41.15 -3.90
C LEU A 15 23.85 41.01 -5.28
N ILE A 16 24.49 39.88 -5.57
CA ILE A 16 25.08 39.63 -6.89
C ILE A 16 23.98 39.52 -7.95
N GLY A 17 22.90 38.80 -7.66
CA GLY A 17 21.75 38.69 -8.55
C GLY A 17 21.09 40.03 -8.86
N SER A 18 20.98 40.92 -7.88
CA SER A 18 20.41 42.26 -8.08
C SER A 18 21.31 43.17 -8.92
N ILE A 19 22.64 43.08 -8.75
CA ILE A 19 23.61 43.80 -9.59
C ILE A 19 23.54 43.30 -11.04
N VAL A 20 23.52 41.98 -11.27
CA VAL A 20 23.42 41.40 -12.61
C VAL A 20 22.12 41.81 -13.29
N TYR A 21 20.99 41.72 -12.58
CA TYR A 21 19.70 42.17 -13.11
C TYR A 21 19.70 43.66 -13.44
N TYR A 22 20.27 44.50 -12.57
CA TYR A 22 20.41 45.93 -12.82
C TYR A 22 21.19 46.20 -14.12
N PHE A 23 22.31 45.53 -14.34
CA PHE A 23 23.10 45.70 -15.57
C PHE A 23 22.43 45.12 -16.83
N GLU A 24 21.67 44.03 -16.73
CA GLU A 24 20.85 43.49 -17.84
C GLU A 24 19.71 44.44 -18.20
N ALA A 25 18.98 44.96 -17.19
CA ALA A 25 17.90 45.92 -17.38
C ALA A 25 18.40 47.29 -17.89
N TYR A 26 19.63 47.67 -17.51
CA TYR A 26 20.28 48.93 -17.88
C TYR A 26 21.20 48.81 -19.10
N ARG A 27 21.10 47.71 -19.88
CA ARG A 27 21.80 47.63 -21.18
C ARG A 27 21.40 48.85 -22.01
N PRO A 28 22.33 49.78 -22.33
CA PRO A 28 21.97 51.02 -22.98
C PRO A 28 21.44 50.70 -24.39
N ALA A 29 20.15 50.95 -24.62
CA ALA A 29 19.64 51.04 -25.97
C ALA A 29 20.28 52.27 -26.60
N ILE A 30 21.31 52.07 -27.43
CA ILE A 30 21.95 53.16 -28.17
C ILE A 30 20.96 53.66 -29.21
N GLY A 31 20.15 54.65 -28.82
CA GLY A 31 19.23 55.40 -29.67
C GLY A 31 19.63 56.88 -29.75
N PRO A 32 19.08 57.65 -30.69
CA PRO A 32 19.46 59.05 -30.89
C PRO A 32 19.26 59.88 -29.61
N ALA A 33 20.16 60.83 -29.37
CA ALA A 33 20.19 61.66 -28.18
C ALA A 33 18.82 62.30 -27.90
N GLY A 34 18.27 62.04 -26.69
CA GLY A 34 16.98 62.56 -26.24
C GLY A 34 15.86 61.52 -26.02
N ARG A 35 16.10 60.23 -26.27
CA ARG A 35 15.18 59.12 -25.92
C ARG A 35 15.79 58.10 -24.97
N GLY A 36 16.50 58.56 -23.94
CA GLY A 36 16.97 57.69 -22.86
C GLY A 36 15.79 57.18 -22.03
N VAL A 37 15.87 55.94 -21.55
CA VAL A 37 14.86 55.36 -20.65
C VAL A 37 14.84 56.19 -19.35
N ASN A 38 13.67 56.48 -18.81
CA ASN A 38 13.55 57.26 -17.58
C ASN A 38 14.08 56.43 -16.39
N ASP A 39 15.23 56.83 -15.85
CA ASP A 39 15.91 56.13 -14.76
C ASP A 39 15.03 55.89 -13.53
N SER A 40 14.13 56.83 -13.23
CA SER A 40 13.20 56.70 -12.11
C SER A 40 12.16 55.60 -12.32
N GLU A 41 11.73 55.38 -13.56
CA GLU A 41 10.74 54.38 -13.93
C GLU A 41 11.35 52.97 -13.96
N VAL A 42 12.57 52.85 -14.50
CA VAL A 42 13.35 51.60 -14.49
C VAL A 42 13.66 51.18 -13.05
N PHE A 43 14.10 52.13 -12.22
CA PHE A 43 14.38 51.87 -10.81
C PHE A 43 13.11 51.51 -10.03
N GLY A 44 11.97 52.13 -10.35
CA GLY A 44 10.66 51.79 -9.79
C GLY A 44 10.21 50.38 -10.13
N GLN A 45 10.32 49.97 -11.39
CA GLN A 45 9.99 48.60 -11.83
C GLN A 45 10.93 47.55 -11.22
N PHE A 46 12.21 47.88 -11.05
CA PHE A 46 13.18 47.04 -10.35
C PHE A 46 12.80 46.82 -8.88
N LEU A 47 12.53 47.90 -8.13
CA LEU A 47 12.09 47.82 -6.74
C LEU A 47 10.80 47.01 -6.61
N TYR A 48 9.85 47.21 -7.51
CA TYR A 48 8.59 46.49 -7.52
C TYR A 48 8.78 44.98 -7.77
N GLY A 49 9.61 44.60 -8.74
CA GLY A 49 9.96 43.20 -9.01
C GLY A 49 10.69 42.54 -7.85
N MET A 50 11.59 43.25 -7.17
CA MET A 50 12.30 42.75 -5.99
C MET A 50 11.34 42.53 -4.81
N LEU A 51 10.38 43.43 -4.59
CA LEU A 51 9.36 43.30 -3.55
C LEU A 51 8.40 42.14 -3.83
N GLN A 52 7.93 41.97 -5.07
CA GLN A 52 7.09 40.83 -5.46
C GLN A 52 7.84 39.50 -5.34
N GLY A 53 9.07 39.42 -5.84
CA GLY A 53 9.90 38.21 -5.72
C GLY A 53 10.20 37.85 -4.26
N GLY A 54 10.50 38.85 -3.42
CA GLY A 54 10.70 38.68 -1.99
C GLY A 54 9.45 38.18 -1.27
N ALA A 55 8.27 38.71 -1.62
CA ALA A 55 6.99 38.26 -1.04
C ALA A 55 6.67 36.80 -1.40
N VAL A 56 6.87 36.41 -2.67
CA VAL A 56 6.65 35.03 -3.13
C VAL A 56 7.61 34.05 -2.44
N LEU A 57 8.90 34.39 -2.34
CA LEU A 57 9.89 33.55 -1.67
C LEU A 57 9.58 33.42 -0.17
N THR A 58 9.14 34.51 0.48
CA THR A 58 8.76 34.50 1.90
C THR A 58 7.52 33.62 2.13
N ALA A 59 6.50 33.73 1.27
CA ALA A 59 5.32 32.87 1.33
C ALA A 59 5.66 31.39 1.11
N ALA A 60 6.57 31.08 0.17
CA ALA A 60 7.05 29.72 -0.06
C ALA A 60 7.81 29.16 1.14
N LEU A 61 8.66 29.96 1.79
CA LEU A 61 9.39 29.56 3.00
C LEU A 61 8.45 29.37 4.21
N ILE A 62 7.45 30.25 4.38
CA ILE A 62 6.40 30.09 5.40
C ILE A 62 5.59 28.83 5.13
N GLY A 63 5.20 28.58 3.87
CA GLY A 63 4.50 27.37 3.45
C GLY A 63 5.31 26.10 3.69
N ALA A 64 6.60 26.11 3.35
CA ALA A 64 7.53 25.01 3.62
C ALA A 64 7.74 24.79 5.12
N ALA A 65 7.88 25.86 5.90
CA ALA A 65 8.00 25.79 7.36
C ALA A 65 6.69 25.27 7.99
N ALA A 66 5.52 25.69 7.51
CA ALA A 66 4.22 25.19 7.95
C ALA A 66 4.01 23.72 7.57
N PHE A 67 4.45 23.30 6.38
CA PHE A 67 4.43 21.90 5.94
C PHE A 67 5.36 21.02 6.79
N LEU A 68 6.59 21.47 7.03
CA LEU A 68 7.54 20.78 7.91
C LEU A 68 7.08 20.77 9.37
N ARG A 69 6.41 21.84 9.83
CA ARG A 69 5.79 21.91 11.15
C ARG A 69 4.58 20.99 11.24
N ARG A 70 3.74 20.86 10.20
CA ARG A 70 2.67 19.84 10.07
C ARG A 70 3.24 18.42 10.11
N ARG A 71 4.39 18.18 9.48
CA ARG A 71 5.10 16.90 9.54
C ARG A 71 5.65 16.58 10.94
N ARG A 72 6.09 17.59 11.68
CA ARG A 72 6.53 17.47 13.09
C ARG A 72 5.38 17.49 14.11
N SER A 73 4.25 18.07 13.75
CA SER A 73 3.02 18.14 14.54
C SER A 73 2.00 17.10 14.10
N HIS A 74 2.40 16.09 13.33
CA HIS A 74 1.83 14.77 13.51
C HIS A 74 2.36 14.32 14.87
N PRO A 75 1.53 14.37 15.92
CA PRO A 75 1.96 13.87 17.20
C PRO A 75 2.20 12.37 16.99
N HIS A 76 3.31 11.85 17.50
CA HIS A 76 3.24 10.49 18.04
C HIS A 76 1.98 10.48 18.93
N PRO A 77 1.03 9.53 18.77
CA PRO A 77 -0.12 9.51 19.64
C PRO A 77 0.40 9.53 21.07
N LYS A 78 -0.07 10.50 21.87
CA LYS A 78 0.12 10.46 23.31
C LYS A 78 -0.45 9.12 23.77
N GLU A 79 0.37 8.28 24.38
CA GLU A 79 -0.06 7.12 25.14
C GLU A 79 -0.81 7.61 26.39
N ASP A 80 -2.02 8.14 26.22
CA ASP A 80 -2.87 8.54 27.35
C ASP A 80 -4.25 7.93 27.14
N GLY A 81 -4.43 6.78 27.78
CA GLY A 81 -5.62 5.96 27.74
C GLY A 81 -5.20 4.50 27.68
N LEU A 82 -4.85 3.92 28.83
CA LEU A 82 -4.59 2.50 29.01
C LEU A 82 -5.88 1.69 28.76
N MET A 83 -6.34 1.67 27.52
CA MET A 83 -7.11 0.55 27.02
C MET A 83 -6.17 -0.65 27.08
N PRO A 84 -6.62 -1.83 27.52
CA PRO A 84 -5.80 -3.03 27.48
C PRO A 84 -5.24 -3.15 26.06
N HIS A 85 -3.92 -2.97 25.91
CA HIS A 85 -3.28 -3.20 24.64
C HIS A 85 -3.36 -4.69 24.40
N GLU A 86 -4.24 -5.11 23.50
CA GLU A 86 -4.25 -6.49 23.06
C GLU A 86 -2.88 -6.75 22.43
N PRO A 87 -2.12 -7.73 22.94
CA PRO A 87 -0.82 -8.05 22.38
C PRO A 87 -0.98 -8.45 20.91
N ASP A 88 0.08 -8.23 20.12
CA ASP A 88 0.12 -8.72 18.75
C ASP A 88 -0.25 -10.22 18.73
N ASP A 89 -1.08 -10.61 17.76
CA ASP A 89 -1.39 -12.01 17.55
C ASP A 89 -0.09 -12.83 17.43
N PRO A 90 0.04 -13.99 18.11
CA PRO A 90 1.28 -14.77 18.10
C PRO A 90 1.76 -15.20 16.70
N GLY A 91 0.84 -15.34 15.74
CA GLY A 91 1.15 -15.62 14.35
C GLY A 91 1.71 -14.39 13.62
N LEU A 92 1.10 -13.22 13.83
CA LEU A 92 1.60 -11.96 13.28
C LEU A 92 2.94 -11.55 13.91
N ALA A 93 3.11 -11.69 15.22
CA ALA A 93 4.33 -11.31 15.94
C ALA A 93 5.60 -12.02 15.42
N LYS A 94 5.44 -13.14 14.70
CA LYS A 94 6.54 -13.88 14.06
C LYS A 94 6.97 -13.31 12.71
N LEU A 95 6.15 -12.46 12.08
CA LEU A 95 6.51 -11.85 10.81
C LEU A 95 7.73 -10.92 11.00
N PRO A 96 8.60 -10.81 9.98
CA PRO A 96 9.66 -9.82 9.94
C PRO A 96 9.16 -8.42 10.32
N PRO A 97 9.90 -7.63 11.13
CA PRO A 97 9.46 -6.31 11.57
C PRO A 97 9.05 -5.37 10.42
N GLN A 98 9.76 -5.42 9.29
CA GLN A 98 9.43 -4.62 8.11
C GLN A 98 8.06 -4.98 7.49
N GLN A 99 7.62 -6.23 7.61
CA GLN A 99 6.30 -6.66 7.13
C GLN A 99 5.21 -6.22 8.09
N LEU A 100 5.47 -6.26 9.41
CA LEU A 100 4.54 -5.71 10.41
C LEU A 100 4.32 -4.20 10.20
N GLU A 101 5.40 -3.45 9.95
CA GLU A 101 5.29 -2.03 9.62
C GLU A 101 4.51 -1.78 8.33
N ALA A 102 4.69 -2.61 7.30
CA ALA A 102 3.92 -2.51 6.07
C ALA A 102 2.41 -2.79 6.28
N LEU A 103 2.07 -3.79 7.11
CA LEU A 103 0.69 -4.09 7.47
C LEU A 103 0.05 -2.95 8.28
N ARG A 104 0.76 -2.38 9.25
CA ARG A 104 0.31 -1.17 9.98
C ARG A 104 0.06 0.00 9.04
N ALA A 105 0.98 0.22 8.10
CA ALA A 105 0.88 1.30 7.13
C ALA A 105 -0.32 1.12 6.19
N ALA A 106 -0.57 -0.10 5.71
CA ALA A 106 -1.74 -0.42 4.88
C ALA A 106 -3.05 -0.25 5.67
N ALA A 107 -3.15 -0.84 6.87
CA ALA A 107 -4.33 -0.74 7.74
C ALA A 107 -4.70 0.74 8.02
N ARG A 108 -3.70 1.57 8.32
CA ARG A 108 -3.88 3.00 8.62
C ARG A 108 -4.53 3.80 7.49
N VAL A 109 -4.38 3.39 6.23
CA VAL A 109 -5.00 4.11 5.10
C VAL A 109 -6.24 3.41 4.55
N LEU A 110 -6.27 2.08 4.58
CA LEU A 110 -7.38 1.30 4.02
C LEU A 110 -8.59 1.23 4.96
N ASP A 111 -8.36 0.98 6.26
CA ASP A 111 -9.47 0.81 7.21
C ASP A 111 -10.29 2.10 7.40
N PRO A 112 -9.68 3.30 7.62
CA PRO A 112 -10.46 4.53 7.75
C PRO A 112 -11.17 4.96 6.46
N ALA A 113 -10.67 4.51 5.31
CA ALA A 113 -11.30 4.73 4.01
C ALA A 113 -12.44 3.74 3.73
N GLY A 114 -12.70 2.80 4.63
CA GLY A 114 -13.73 1.77 4.46
C GLY A 114 -13.41 0.78 3.33
N ILE A 115 -12.15 0.64 2.94
CA ILE A 115 -11.75 -0.28 1.87
C ILE A 115 -11.64 -1.69 2.45
N PRO A 116 -12.47 -2.65 2.01
CA PRO A 116 -12.36 -4.02 2.45
C PRO A 116 -11.11 -4.65 1.81
N TRP A 117 -10.25 -5.22 2.65
CA TRP A 117 -8.98 -5.83 2.26
C TRP A 117 -8.71 -7.08 3.08
N GLY A 118 -7.78 -7.93 2.65
CA GLY A 118 -7.39 -9.13 3.36
C GLY A 118 -5.96 -9.57 3.05
N LEU A 119 -5.21 -9.95 4.08
CA LEU A 119 -3.90 -10.57 3.97
C LEU A 119 -4.04 -11.99 3.45
N GLY A 120 -3.31 -12.29 2.39
CA GLY A 120 -3.30 -13.56 1.71
C GLY A 120 -1.92 -14.20 1.64
N GLY A 121 -1.87 -15.27 0.86
CA GLY A 121 -0.65 -15.76 0.27
C GLY A 121 0.25 -16.44 1.27
N SER A 122 1.57 -16.32 1.04
CA SER A 122 2.52 -16.99 1.93
C SER A 122 2.49 -16.42 3.36
N ALA A 123 2.17 -15.14 3.50
CA ALA A 123 2.00 -14.50 4.80
C ALA A 123 0.78 -15.08 5.54
N LEU A 124 -0.35 -15.32 4.86
CA LEU A 124 -1.51 -16.00 5.45
C LEU A 124 -1.15 -17.39 6.01
N LEU A 125 -0.44 -18.21 5.24
CA LEU A 125 -0.01 -19.53 5.69
C LEU A 125 0.92 -19.45 6.90
N TYR A 126 1.83 -18.48 6.89
CA TYR A 126 2.80 -18.27 7.96
C TYR A 126 2.12 -17.85 9.27
N VAL A 127 1.24 -16.85 9.23
CA VAL A 127 0.53 -16.37 10.44
C VAL A 127 -0.44 -17.41 10.99
N ARG A 128 -0.98 -18.29 10.13
CA ARG A 128 -1.78 -19.45 10.54
C ARG A 128 -0.93 -20.62 11.07
N GLY A 129 0.39 -20.50 11.08
CA GLY A 129 1.30 -21.54 11.57
C GLY A 129 1.44 -22.75 10.64
N LEU A 130 1.00 -22.65 9.38
CA LEU A 130 1.02 -23.76 8.42
C LEU A 130 2.37 -23.95 7.74
N THR A 131 3.28 -22.97 7.85
CA THR A 131 4.63 -23.06 7.30
C THR A 131 5.64 -22.35 8.19
N GLY A 132 6.83 -22.93 8.31
CA GLY A 132 7.99 -22.26 8.92
C GLY A 132 8.78 -21.37 7.96
N ARG A 133 8.42 -21.36 6.66
CA ARG A 133 9.12 -20.54 5.66
C ARG A 133 8.61 -19.10 5.73
N PHE A 134 9.53 -18.16 5.96
CA PHE A 134 9.22 -16.73 5.94
C PHE A 134 8.65 -16.30 4.58
N PRO A 135 7.58 -15.47 4.57
CA PRO A 135 7.06 -14.88 3.34
C PRO A 135 8.04 -13.84 2.80
N ASN A 136 8.21 -13.79 1.48
CA ASN A 136 9.10 -12.81 0.83
C ASN A 136 8.44 -11.42 0.77
N ASP A 137 7.13 -11.41 0.52
CA ASP A 137 6.27 -10.26 0.28
C ASP A 137 4.91 -10.47 0.96
N LEU A 138 4.10 -9.41 0.98
CA LEU A 138 2.73 -9.43 1.47
C LEU A 138 1.76 -9.43 0.30
N ASP A 139 0.86 -10.40 0.25
CA ASP A 139 -0.24 -10.42 -0.71
C ASP A 139 -1.48 -9.76 -0.05
N LEU A 140 -1.88 -8.59 -0.53
CA LEU A 140 -3.05 -7.84 -0.04
C LEU A 140 -4.16 -7.91 -1.08
N LEU A 141 -5.23 -8.66 -0.78
CA LEU A 141 -6.40 -8.70 -1.66
C LEU A 141 -7.38 -7.60 -1.30
N ILE A 142 -8.02 -7.03 -2.31
CA ILE A 142 -9.04 -5.99 -2.17
C ILE A 142 -10.21 -6.27 -3.10
N ALA A 143 -11.38 -5.72 -2.75
CA ALA A 143 -12.53 -5.71 -3.64
C ALA A 143 -12.19 -4.99 -4.96
N GLU A 144 -12.62 -5.57 -6.09
CA GLU A 144 -12.30 -5.09 -7.43
C GLU A 144 -12.74 -3.65 -7.66
N ASP A 145 -13.97 -3.33 -7.27
CA ASP A 145 -14.60 -2.01 -7.37
C ASP A 145 -13.86 -0.93 -6.54
N GLN A 146 -13.09 -1.34 -5.54
CA GLN A 146 -12.32 -0.45 -4.67
C GLN A 146 -10.85 -0.30 -5.12
N ALA A 147 -10.41 -1.02 -6.15
CA ALA A 147 -9.01 -1.06 -6.57
C ALA A 147 -8.40 0.31 -6.93
N PRO A 148 -9.07 1.16 -7.73
CA PRO A 148 -8.52 2.49 -8.05
C PRO A 148 -8.26 3.33 -6.80
N ARG A 149 -9.20 3.30 -5.85
CA ARG A 149 -9.10 4.08 -4.60
C ARG A 149 -8.02 3.53 -3.67
N ALA A 150 -7.92 2.21 -3.54
CA ALA A 150 -6.87 1.57 -2.74
C ALA A 150 -5.48 1.88 -3.29
N PHE A 151 -5.32 1.87 -4.62
CA PHE A 151 -4.05 2.25 -5.26
C PHE A 151 -3.66 3.68 -4.96
N GLU A 152 -4.60 4.63 -5.06
CA GLU A 152 -4.36 6.03 -4.76
C GLU A 152 -3.85 6.22 -3.32
N LEU A 153 -4.53 5.59 -2.35
CA LEU A 153 -4.18 5.70 -0.93
C LEU A 153 -2.82 5.09 -0.61
N LEU A 154 -2.50 3.91 -1.15
CA LEU A 154 -1.21 3.27 -0.93
C LEU A 154 -0.06 3.97 -1.66
N SER A 155 -0.32 4.63 -2.80
CA SER A 155 0.70 5.42 -3.52
C SER A 155 1.20 6.62 -2.69
N ALA A 156 0.43 7.09 -1.71
CA ALA A 156 0.90 8.11 -0.76
C ALA A 156 1.91 7.57 0.27
N LEU A 157 2.01 6.24 0.44
CA LEU A 157 2.87 5.60 1.44
C LEU A 157 4.24 5.19 0.88
N GLY A 158 4.34 4.94 -0.42
CA GLY A 158 5.58 4.49 -1.03
C GLY A 158 5.48 4.34 -2.54
N PRO A 159 6.64 4.13 -3.21
CA PRO A 159 6.67 3.93 -4.65
C PRO A 159 5.94 2.64 -5.02
N SER A 160 5.43 2.61 -6.25
CA SER A 160 4.66 1.50 -6.78
C SER A 160 5.05 1.18 -8.22
N GLU A 161 5.06 -0.11 -8.55
CA GLU A 161 5.28 -0.63 -9.89
C GLU A 161 3.97 -1.23 -10.41
N LEU A 162 3.51 -0.72 -11.56
CA LEU A 162 2.51 -1.42 -12.35
C LEU A 162 3.20 -2.57 -13.08
N ARG A 163 2.69 -3.80 -12.90
CA ARG A 163 3.14 -4.95 -13.68
C ARG A 163 2.03 -5.40 -14.60
N ALA A 164 2.37 -5.62 -15.86
CA ALA A 164 1.44 -6.28 -16.77
C ALA A 164 1.16 -7.69 -16.25
N PRO A 165 -0.09 -8.19 -16.32
CA PRO A 165 -0.36 -9.58 -16.03
C PRO A 165 0.39 -10.47 -17.02
N GLU A 166 1.16 -11.42 -16.48
CA GLU A 166 1.83 -12.46 -17.26
C GLU A 166 1.01 -13.74 -17.15
N GLU A 167 0.90 -14.54 -18.22
CA GLU A 167 0.21 -15.84 -18.14
C GLU A 167 0.90 -16.75 -17.09
N PRO A 168 0.14 -17.48 -16.24
CA PRO A 168 -1.30 -17.68 -16.27
C PRO A 168 -2.12 -16.65 -15.49
N TYR A 169 -1.49 -15.60 -14.96
CA TYR A 169 -2.15 -14.60 -14.13
C TYR A 169 -3.06 -13.71 -14.99
N CYS A 170 -4.35 -13.73 -14.68
CA CYS A 170 -5.40 -12.93 -15.32
C CYS A 170 -6.03 -11.93 -14.33
N THR A 171 -5.23 -11.47 -13.36
CA THR A 171 -5.62 -10.47 -12.36
C THR A 171 -5.98 -9.15 -13.04
N LEU A 172 -7.14 -8.60 -12.67
CA LEU A 172 -7.66 -7.36 -13.29
C LEU A 172 -6.90 -6.12 -12.84
N HIS A 173 -6.58 -6.05 -11.55
CA HIS A 173 -5.84 -4.95 -10.96
C HIS A 173 -4.71 -5.50 -10.12
N PHE A 174 -3.48 -5.23 -10.54
CA PHE A 174 -2.28 -5.62 -9.81
C PHE A 174 -1.32 -4.44 -9.71
N ARG A 175 -0.79 -4.21 -8.52
CA ARG A 175 0.28 -3.23 -8.33
C ARG A 175 1.16 -3.65 -7.16
N ARG A 176 2.46 -3.64 -7.37
CA ARG A 176 3.45 -3.89 -6.33
C ARG A 176 3.83 -2.58 -5.68
N PHE A 177 3.77 -2.51 -4.35
CA PHE A 177 4.20 -1.37 -3.56
C PHE A 177 5.44 -1.72 -2.75
N THR A 178 6.26 -0.70 -2.50
CA THR A 178 7.29 -0.74 -1.46
C THR A 178 6.78 0.06 -0.27
N LEU A 179 6.27 -0.63 0.75
CA LEU A 179 5.78 -0.02 1.98
C LEU A 179 6.90 -0.09 3.03
N GLY A 180 7.62 1.01 3.20
CA GLY A 180 8.82 1.06 4.03
C GLY A 180 9.94 0.19 3.45
N ARG A 181 10.24 -0.94 4.12
CA ARG A 181 11.29 -1.89 3.71
C ARG A 181 10.75 -3.24 3.23
N SER A 182 9.42 -3.36 3.09
CA SER A 182 8.78 -4.58 2.62
C SER A 182 8.04 -4.33 1.30
N SER A 183 7.93 -5.37 0.49
CA SER A 183 7.11 -5.35 -0.71
C SER A 183 5.71 -5.88 -0.38
N ALA A 184 4.69 -5.19 -0.89
CA ALA A 184 3.30 -5.60 -0.79
C ALA A 184 2.66 -5.59 -2.17
N ASP A 185 2.12 -6.74 -2.59
CA ASP A 185 1.36 -6.92 -3.81
C ASP A 185 -0.11 -6.64 -3.51
N LEU A 186 -0.64 -5.57 -4.09
CA LEU A 186 -2.06 -5.26 -4.01
C LEU A 186 -2.79 -5.86 -5.22
N ILE A 187 -3.77 -6.72 -4.92
CA ILE A 187 -4.41 -7.62 -5.88
C ILE A 187 -5.93 -7.43 -5.82
N ALA A 188 -6.55 -7.06 -6.94
CA ALA A 188 -8.00 -7.02 -7.10
C ALA A 188 -8.43 -7.80 -8.36
N GLY A 189 -9.55 -8.52 -8.24
CA GLY A 189 -10.04 -9.38 -9.32
C GLY A 189 -9.04 -10.50 -9.65
N PHE A 190 -8.43 -11.12 -8.63
CA PHE A 190 -7.41 -12.16 -8.80
C PHE A 190 -7.96 -13.31 -9.65
N GLY A 191 -7.38 -13.50 -10.83
CA GLY A 191 -7.75 -14.56 -11.76
C GLY A 191 -6.55 -15.38 -12.24
N ILE A 192 -6.81 -16.65 -12.54
CA ILE A 192 -5.82 -17.60 -13.08
C ILE A 192 -6.43 -18.31 -14.28
N ARG A 193 -5.74 -18.26 -15.42
CA ARG A 193 -6.10 -18.99 -16.64
C ARG A 193 -5.62 -20.43 -16.55
N HIS A 194 -6.47 -21.33 -17.03
CA HIS A 194 -6.18 -22.75 -17.17
C HIS A 194 -6.99 -23.34 -18.34
N SER A 195 -6.83 -24.64 -18.60
CA SER A 195 -7.49 -25.33 -19.74
C SER A 195 -9.01 -25.22 -19.75
N ALA A 196 -9.66 -25.25 -18.58
CA ALA A 196 -11.11 -25.10 -18.45
C ALA A 196 -11.63 -23.64 -18.42
N GLY A 197 -10.80 -22.61 -18.65
CA GLY A 197 -11.19 -21.21 -18.64
C GLY A 197 -10.38 -20.34 -17.67
N VAL A 198 -10.97 -19.25 -17.17
CA VAL A 198 -10.35 -18.37 -16.17
C VAL A 198 -11.09 -18.53 -14.84
N TYR A 199 -10.41 -19.05 -13.83
CA TYR A 199 -10.91 -18.97 -12.46
C TYR A 199 -10.70 -17.55 -11.93
N ARG A 200 -11.73 -16.95 -11.31
CA ARG A 200 -11.60 -15.70 -10.56
C ARG A 200 -12.01 -15.94 -9.12
N LEU A 201 -11.21 -15.42 -8.19
CA LEU A 201 -11.52 -15.46 -6.76
C LEU A 201 -12.85 -14.72 -6.50
N LEU A 202 -13.69 -15.29 -5.62
CA LEU A 202 -14.91 -14.60 -5.19
C LEU A 202 -14.57 -13.58 -4.12
N TRP A 203 -14.86 -12.32 -4.40
CA TRP A 203 -15.02 -11.37 -3.32
C TRP A 203 -16.46 -11.40 -2.83
N ARG A 204 -16.71 -11.88 -1.60
CA ARG A 204 -18.04 -11.85 -0.98
C ARG A 204 -18.25 -10.48 -0.31
N HIS A 205 -18.97 -9.59 -0.98
CA HIS A 205 -19.29 -8.28 -0.41
C HIS A 205 -20.12 -8.42 0.87
N GLY A 206 -19.78 -7.61 1.87
CA GLY A 206 -20.46 -7.61 3.18
C GLY A 206 -20.03 -8.75 4.12
N GLU A 207 -19.19 -9.68 3.68
CA GLU A 207 -18.60 -10.68 4.56
C GLU A 207 -17.52 -10.06 5.45
N ALA A 208 -17.62 -10.30 6.76
CA ALA A 208 -16.59 -9.90 7.71
C ALA A 208 -15.44 -10.92 7.69
N LEU A 209 -14.26 -10.49 7.22
CA LEU A 209 -13.06 -11.32 7.29
C LEU A 209 -12.56 -11.43 8.74
N PRO A 210 -12.11 -12.62 9.19
CA PRO A 210 -11.45 -12.77 10.48
C PRO A 210 -10.26 -11.82 10.58
N ARG A 211 -10.16 -11.09 11.68
CA ARG A 211 -9.06 -10.14 11.92
C ARG A 211 -8.18 -10.61 13.07
N LEU A 212 -6.87 -10.48 12.89
CA LEU A 212 -5.89 -10.76 13.94
C LEU A 212 -5.41 -9.45 14.59
N PRO A 213 -5.33 -9.37 15.92
CA PRO A 213 -4.79 -8.19 16.61
C PRO A 213 -3.36 -7.86 16.15
N LEU A 214 -3.13 -6.58 15.84
CA LEU A 214 -1.80 -6.00 15.63
C LEU A 214 -1.77 -4.62 16.26
N TYR A 215 -0.83 -4.39 17.18
CA TYR A 215 -0.63 -3.12 17.85
C TYR A 215 -0.49 -1.99 16.84
N GLY A 216 -1.18 -0.89 17.10
CA GLY A 216 -1.27 0.27 16.20
C GLY A 216 -2.31 0.13 15.09
N THR A 217 -3.10 -0.96 15.06
CA THR A 217 -4.22 -1.14 14.13
C THR A 217 -5.53 -1.39 14.90
N PRO A 218 -6.45 -0.40 14.99
CA PRO A 218 -7.65 -0.54 15.81
C PRO A 218 -8.57 -1.70 15.41
N ALA A 219 -8.65 -2.02 14.12
CA ALA A 219 -9.47 -3.10 13.61
C ALA A 219 -8.72 -4.45 13.54
N GLY A 220 -7.40 -4.48 13.74
CA GLY A 220 -6.58 -5.64 13.44
C GLY A 220 -6.41 -5.89 11.93
N ILE A 221 -5.64 -6.92 11.60
CA ILE A 221 -5.31 -7.30 10.22
C ILE A 221 -6.32 -8.33 9.70
N PRO A 222 -7.10 -8.01 8.66
CA PRO A 222 -8.04 -8.94 8.07
C PRO A 222 -7.30 -10.04 7.31
N LEU A 223 -7.77 -11.28 7.42
CA LEU A 223 -7.21 -12.43 6.76
C LEU A 223 -8.15 -12.95 5.68
N MET A 224 -7.60 -13.26 4.50
CA MET A 224 -8.30 -14.06 3.51
C MET A 224 -8.54 -15.48 4.04
N SER A 225 -9.52 -16.16 3.46
CA SER A 225 -9.82 -17.55 3.81
C SER A 225 -8.74 -18.51 3.30
N LEU A 226 -8.58 -19.64 3.98
CA LEU A 226 -7.71 -20.72 3.50
C LEU A 226 -8.34 -21.42 2.28
N GLU A 227 -9.66 -21.45 2.19
CA GLU A 227 -10.41 -22.08 1.10
C GLU A 227 -10.17 -21.38 -0.24
N ASP A 228 -10.17 -20.04 -0.26
CA ASP A 228 -9.83 -19.29 -1.47
C ASP A 228 -8.40 -19.58 -1.91
N TRP A 229 -7.47 -19.49 -0.97
CA TRP A 229 -6.04 -19.67 -1.24
C TRP A 229 -5.69 -21.11 -1.60
N TYR A 230 -6.41 -22.09 -1.07
CA TYR A 230 -6.29 -23.48 -1.47
C TYR A 230 -6.56 -23.66 -2.96
N VAL A 231 -7.69 -23.15 -3.46
CA VAL A 231 -8.03 -23.24 -4.89
C VAL A 231 -7.01 -22.46 -5.74
N LEU A 232 -6.60 -21.27 -5.30
CA LEU A 232 -5.54 -20.52 -5.98
C LEU A 232 -4.24 -21.33 -6.06
N TYR A 233 -3.79 -21.94 -4.96
CA TYR A 233 -2.56 -22.75 -4.96
C TYR A 233 -2.63 -24.01 -5.80
N LEU A 234 -3.81 -24.63 -5.93
CA LEU A 234 -4.02 -25.73 -6.87
C LEU A 234 -3.91 -25.31 -8.34
N LEU A 235 -4.23 -24.05 -8.64
CA LEU A 235 -4.20 -23.49 -10.00
C LEU A 235 -2.84 -22.85 -10.35
N LEU A 236 -2.09 -22.37 -9.35
CA LEU A 236 -0.80 -21.74 -9.56
C LEU A 236 0.30 -22.78 -9.87
N PRO A 237 1.05 -22.62 -10.98
CA PRO A 237 2.15 -23.52 -11.31
C PRO A 237 3.20 -23.60 -10.19
N GLY A 238 3.59 -24.83 -9.82
CA GLY A 238 4.63 -25.07 -8.83
C GLY A 238 4.25 -24.67 -7.38
N ARG A 239 2.96 -24.52 -7.06
CA ARG A 239 2.47 -24.17 -5.70
C ARG A 239 1.64 -25.27 -5.03
N ALA A 240 1.65 -26.49 -5.58
CA ALA A 240 0.91 -27.62 -5.03
C ALA A 240 1.34 -28.00 -3.59
N ASP A 241 2.60 -27.72 -3.23
CA ASP A 241 3.13 -27.87 -1.88
C ASP A 241 2.36 -27.01 -0.86
N LYS A 242 2.03 -25.77 -1.22
CA LYS A 242 1.26 -24.87 -0.37
C LYS A 242 -0.19 -25.33 -0.20
N ALA A 243 -0.80 -25.86 -1.27
CA ALA A 243 -2.13 -26.46 -1.17
C ALA A 243 -2.14 -27.67 -0.23
N ALA A 244 -1.08 -28.50 -0.26
CA ALA A 244 -0.94 -29.65 0.63
C ALA A 244 -0.83 -29.26 2.12
N LEU A 245 -0.24 -28.10 2.44
CA LEU A 245 -0.22 -27.57 3.83
C LEU A 245 -1.63 -27.28 4.34
N ILE A 246 -2.50 -26.72 3.48
CA ILE A 246 -3.89 -26.43 3.84
C ILE A 246 -4.69 -27.73 3.99
N GLU A 247 -4.48 -28.70 3.09
CA GLU A 247 -5.10 -30.03 3.23
C GLU A 247 -4.68 -30.74 4.51
N ALA A 248 -3.41 -30.64 4.90
CA ALA A 248 -2.92 -31.18 6.17
C ALA A 248 -3.60 -30.49 7.36
N HIS A 249 -3.70 -29.16 7.34
CA HIS A 249 -4.42 -28.41 8.37
C HIS A 249 -5.85 -28.91 8.57
N TRP A 250 -6.61 -29.13 7.50
CA TRP A 250 -7.97 -29.66 7.59
C TRP A 250 -8.01 -31.12 8.05
N ARG A 251 -7.04 -31.94 7.64
CA ARG A 251 -6.91 -33.34 8.11
C ARG A 251 -6.64 -33.41 9.61
N ASP A 252 -5.89 -32.45 10.14
CA ASP A 252 -5.53 -32.35 11.55
C ASP A 252 -6.62 -31.65 12.41
N GLY A 253 -7.85 -31.52 11.87
CA GLY A 253 -9.00 -30.94 12.58
C GLY A 253 -9.10 -29.42 12.52
N GLY A 254 -8.32 -28.77 11.66
CA GLY A 254 -8.41 -27.34 11.42
C GLY A 254 -9.76 -26.91 10.83
N PRO A 255 -10.22 -25.67 11.11
CA PRO A 255 -11.51 -25.19 10.60
C PRO A 255 -11.55 -25.14 9.07
N LEU A 256 -12.68 -25.57 8.51
CA LEU A 256 -12.97 -25.54 7.08
C LEU A 256 -14.32 -24.83 6.84
N LEU A 257 -14.31 -23.77 6.04
CA LEU A 257 -15.49 -23.07 5.55
C LEU A 257 -16.06 -23.79 4.31
N LYS A 258 -16.79 -24.88 4.55
CA LYS A 258 -17.30 -25.75 3.47
C LYS A 258 -18.17 -25.03 2.45
N ASP A 259 -18.99 -24.10 2.89
CA ASP A 259 -19.85 -23.29 2.02
C ASP A 259 -18.99 -22.50 1.02
N ARG A 260 -17.93 -21.86 1.54
CA ARG A 260 -16.99 -21.09 0.74
C ARG A 260 -16.25 -21.95 -0.27
N LEU A 261 -15.73 -23.09 0.17
CA LEU A 261 -15.04 -24.02 -0.72
C LEU A 261 -16.00 -24.59 -1.79
N SER A 262 -17.24 -24.91 -1.42
CA SER A 262 -18.24 -25.47 -2.34
C SER A 262 -18.67 -24.47 -3.42
N GLU A 263 -18.76 -23.18 -3.10
CA GLU A 263 -19.07 -22.14 -4.09
C GLU A 263 -18.03 -22.06 -5.22
N THR A 264 -16.77 -22.44 -4.95
CA THR A 264 -15.72 -22.47 -5.98
C THR A 264 -16.03 -23.48 -7.09
N LEU A 265 -16.81 -24.53 -6.81
CA LEU A 265 -17.21 -25.55 -7.78
C LEU A 265 -18.12 -24.99 -8.89
N GLY A 266 -18.81 -23.88 -8.63
CA GLY A 266 -19.61 -23.17 -9.64
C GLY A 266 -18.77 -22.41 -10.67
N ARG A 267 -17.44 -22.37 -10.50
CA ARG A 267 -16.51 -21.66 -11.40
C ARG A 267 -15.79 -22.61 -12.37
N PRO A 268 -15.19 -22.06 -13.43
CA PRO A 268 -14.22 -22.78 -14.25
C PRO A 268 -13.11 -23.37 -13.36
N LEU A 269 -12.97 -24.70 -13.39
CA LEU A 269 -11.93 -25.44 -12.69
C LEU A 269 -11.51 -26.63 -13.56
N PRO A 270 -10.21 -26.93 -13.70
CA PRO A 270 -9.76 -28.17 -14.33
C PRO A 270 -10.34 -29.40 -13.60
N PRO A 271 -10.63 -30.51 -14.30
CA PRO A 271 -11.20 -31.71 -13.69
C PRO A 271 -10.47 -32.19 -12.43
N ALA A 272 -9.14 -32.28 -12.48
CA ALA A 272 -8.32 -32.70 -11.33
C ALA A 272 -8.44 -31.78 -10.10
N VAL A 273 -8.56 -30.47 -10.33
CA VAL A 273 -8.74 -29.48 -9.25
C VAL A 273 -10.14 -29.61 -8.66
N ARG A 274 -11.16 -29.71 -9.52
CA ARG A 274 -12.56 -29.94 -9.11
C ARG A 274 -12.70 -31.20 -8.26
N GLU A 275 -12.08 -32.30 -8.67
CA GLU A 275 -12.10 -33.57 -7.94
C GLU A 275 -11.47 -33.45 -6.54
N ARG A 276 -10.33 -32.75 -6.41
CA ARG A 276 -9.71 -32.48 -5.11
C ARG A 276 -10.60 -31.63 -4.20
N VAL A 277 -11.18 -30.55 -4.74
CA VAL A 277 -12.13 -29.71 -3.99
C VAL A 277 -13.33 -30.52 -3.51
N LEU A 278 -13.92 -31.35 -4.37
CA LEU A 278 -15.02 -32.25 -4.00
C LEU A 278 -14.61 -33.26 -2.92
N ALA A 279 -13.38 -33.80 -2.99
CA ALA A 279 -12.85 -34.72 -1.99
C ALA A 279 -12.79 -34.06 -0.61
N VAL A 280 -12.25 -32.84 -0.51
CA VAL A 280 -12.20 -32.07 0.75
C VAL A 280 -13.59 -31.78 1.30
N CYS A 281 -14.54 -31.36 0.44
CA CYS A 281 -15.91 -31.12 0.88
C CYS A 281 -16.59 -32.37 1.45
N ARG A 282 -16.29 -33.57 0.89
CA ARG A 282 -16.85 -34.85 1.36
C ARG A 282 -16.26 -35.30 2.69
N THR A 283 -14.93 -35.27 2.83
CA THR A 283 -14.25 -35.77 4.05
C THR A 283 -14.68 -35.00 5.29
N ALA A 284 -14.83 -33.69 5.17
CA ALA A 284 -15.26 -32.88 6.30
C ALA A 284 -16.73 -33.13 6.71
N GLY A 285 -17.55 -33.77 5.86
CA GLY A 285 -18.94 -34.17 6.16
C GLY A 285 -19.07 -35.40 7.06
N VAL A 286 -18.03 -36.22 7.20
CA VAL A 286 -18.10 -37.52 7.88
C VAL A 286 -17.91 -37.40 9.41
N GLU A 287 -17.31 -36.32 9.91
CA GLU A 287 -17.06 -36.15 11.36
C GLU A 287 -18.30 -35.76 12.19
N LYS A 288 -19.42 -35.35 11.59
CA LYS A 288 -20.64 -35.00 12.34
C LYS A 288 -21.66 -36.14 12.48
N SER A 289 -21.40 -37.32 11.93
CA SER A 289 -22.34 -38.46 12.00
C SER A 289 -21.84 -39.65 12.83
N GLY A 290 -20.81 -39.47 13.66
CA GLY A 290 -20.27 -40.54 14.48
C GLY A 290 -19.95 -40.10 15.90
N LEU A 291 -20.94 -40.20 16.80
CA LEU A 291 -20.88 -40.79 18.15
C LEU A 291 -21.91 -40.15 19.11
N PRO A 292 -22.58 -40.94 19.96
CA PRO A 292 -23.09 -42.30 19.82
C PRO A 292 -24.60 -42.36 19.50
#